data_AF-A0A1H6XGZ7-F1
#
_entry.id   AF-A0A1H6XGZ7-F1
#
_cell.length_a   1.000
_cell.length_b   1.000
_cell.length_c   1.000
_cell.angle_alpha   90.00
_cell.angle_beta   90.00
_cell.angle_gamma   90.00
#
_symmetry.space_group_name_H-M   'P 1'
#
loop_
_entity.id
_entity.type
_entity.pdbx_description
1 polymer ?
#
loop_
_entity_poly.entity_id
_entity_poly.type
_entity_poly.pdbx_seq_one_letter_code
_entity_poly.pdbx_strand_id
1 'polypeptide(L)'
;MTCPVGGEQFAAWQPSMYSTYGERPDGRPYSYLPFPLPVPECPSNKLIAFDKFSEAETQKLAGLITNGEYKRLVEADTTYYRAYWLATALGRPKPQALGLLLSAIWQVSPGELAGEDGETGDPRLERYQDTFISEVRALDATVATTDRVWLQARAANAARQMKQFGKAERLRREAEEMLTRIDEKRGWNGYLSKLRTVIRRGDASVEPLDMIPRQQVASACIRLHAPNPFDRAICGEPEISTQIANLRKILSKSREAKQ
;
A
#
# COMPACT_ATOMS: atom_id res chain seq x y z
N MET A 1 4.65 -23.63 11.60
CA MET A 1 5.45 -22.55 12.19
C MET A 1 5.00 -22.34 13.63
N THR A 2 5.86 -21.76 14.48
CA THR A 2 5.61 -21.62 15.91
C THR A 2 5.17 -20.20 16.25
N CYS A 3 4.12 -20.03 17.06
CA CYS A 3 3.77 -18.72 17.58
C CYS A 3 4.87 -18.23 18.54
N PRO A 4 5.37 -16.99 18.39
CA PRO A 4 6.40 -16.45 19.27
C PRO A 4 5.99 -16.46 20.75
N VAL A 5 4.73 -16.11 21.02
CA VAL A 5 4.17 -16.13 22.38
C VAL A 5 3.31 -17.39 22.54
N GLY A 6 3.61 -18.21 23.55
CA GLY A 6 2.84 -19.42 23.87
C GLY A 6 3.28 -20.68 23.11
N GLY A 7 4.10 -20.57 22.06
CA GLY A 7 4.75 -21.73 21.43
C GLY A 7 3.85 -22.66 20.63
N GLU A 8 2.58 -22.30 20.39
CA GLU A 8 1.64 -23.12 19.62
C GLU A 8 2.11 -23.30 18.17
N GLN A 9 1.94 -24.50 17.63
CA GLN A 9 2.21 -24.79 16.22
C GLN A 9 0.99 -24.45 15.38
N PHE A 10 1.21 -23.78 14.26
CA PHE A 10 0.15 -23.48 13.30
C PHE A 10 0.65 -23.46 11.86
N ALA A 11 -0.28 -23.60 10.93
CA ALA A 11 -0.05 -23.43 9.50
C ALA A 11 -0.50 -22.02 9.09
N ALA A 12 0.38 -21.29 8.41
CA ALA A 12 0.04 -20.05 7.75
C ALA A 12 0.30 -20.22 6.25
N TRP A 13 -0.65 -19.80 5.42
CA TRP A 13 -0.42 -19.76 3.99
C TRP A 13 0.61 -18.67 3.67
N GLN A 14 1.67 -19.05 2.98
CA GLN A 14 2.70 -18.15 2.45
C GLN A 14 3.02 -18.62 1.03
N PRO A 15 2.97 -17.75 0.01
CA PRO A 15 3.36 -18.15 -1.32
C PRO A 15 4.87 -18.43 -1.35
N SER A 16 5.25 -19.59 -1.88
CA SER A 16 6.66 -19.93 -2.09
C SER A 16 7.29 -19.12 -3.23
N MET A 17 6.49 -18.75 -4.22
CA MET A 17 6.91 -17.99 -5.39
C MET A 17 5.80 -17.05 -5.86
N TYR A 18 6.19 -15.85 -6.26
CA TYR A 18 5.31 -14.89 -6.92
C TYR A 18 6.12 -14.00 -7.86
N SER A 19 5.42 -13.38 -8.82
CA SER A 19 6.00 -12.40 -9.74
C SER A 19 5.26 -11.08 -9.61
N THR A 20 5.98 -9.99 -9.83
CA THR A 20 5.42 -8.64 -9.86
C THR A 20 5.76 -7.98 -11.20
N TYR A 21 4.86 -7.15 -11.71
CA TYR A 21 4.98 -6.55 -13.05
C TYR A 21 4.84 -5.03 -12.99
N GLY A 22 5.45 -4.42 -11.97
CA GLY A 22 5.36 -3.01 -11.64
C GLY A 22 4.53 -2.75 -10.39
N GLU A 23 4.29 -1.47 -10.10
CA GLU A 23 3.66 -1.02 -8.87
C GLU A 23 2.71 0.15 -9.10
N ARG A 24 1.80 0.33 -8.15
CA ARG A 24 0.96 1.50 -8.01
C ARG A 24 1.74 2.70 -7.47
N PRO A 25 1.16 3.93 -7.51
CA PRO A 25 1.78 5.11 -6.92
C PRO A 25 2.08 5.00 -5.42
N ASP A 26 1.34 4.17 -4.69
CA ASP A 26 1.57 3.87 -3.26
C ASP A 26 2.58 2.75 -3.02
N GLY A 27 3.16 2.17 -4.07
CA GLY A 27 4.14 1.08 -4.01
C GLY A 27 3.53 -0.31 -3.95
N ARG A 28 2.20 -0.45 -3.97
CA ARG A 28 1.56 -1.77 -3.99
C ARG A 28 1.89 -2.47 -5.32
N PRO A 29 2.49 -3.66 -5.31
CA PRO A 29 2.84 -4.37 -6.54
C PRO A 29 1.61 -4.84 -7.32
N TYR A 30 1.71 -4.86 -8.64
CA TYR A 30 0.80 -5.63 -9.49
C TYR A 30 1.30 -7.07 -9.56
N SER A 31 0.41 -8.00 -9.26
CA SER A 31 0.69 -9.45 -9.28
C SER A 31 -0.59 -10.24 -9.51
N TYR A 32 -0.43 -11.52 -9.83
CA TYR A 32 -1.53 -12.48 -9.84
C TYR A 32 -1.97 -12.90 -8.43
N LEU A 33 -1.19 -12.54 -7.39
CA LEU A 33 -1.57 -12.68 -5.99
C LEU A 33 -2.00 -11.33 -5.40
N PRO A 34 -2.94 -11.32 -4.44
CA PRO A 34 -3.29 -10.11 -3.72
C PRO A 34 -2.12 -9.64 -2.84
N PHE A 35 -1.79 -8.36 -2.95
CA PHE A 35 -0.84 -7.69 -2.05
C PHE A 35 -1.58 -6.79 -1.04
N PRO A 36 -1.04 -6.63 0.19
CA PRO A 36 0.16 -7.28 0.69
C PRO A 36 -0.11 -8.78 0.92
N LEU A 37 0.95 -9.58 0.88
CA LEU A 37 0.82 -11.00 1.18
C LEU A 37 0.34 -11.18 2.63
N PRO A 38 -0.48 -12.19 2.94
CA PRO A 38 -0.93 -12.41 4.31
C PRO A 38 0.26 -12.54 5.26
N VAL A 39 0.18 -11.86 6.40
CA VAL A 39 1.14 -12.04 7.49
C VAL A 39 0.62 -13.11 8.46
N PRO A 40 1.45 -14.04 8.95
CA PRO A 40 1.01 -15.07 9.88
C PRO A 40 0.44 -14.48 11.18
N GLU A 41 -0.70 -15.02 11.60
CA GLU A 41 -1.40 -14.66 12.83
C GLU A 41 -1.54 -15.90 13.71
N CYS A 42 -1.12 -15.79 14.96
CA CYS A 42 -1.23 -16.87 15.94
C CYS A 42 -2.71 -17.18 16.25
N PRO A 43 -3.15 -18.45 16.20
CA PRO A 43 -4.54 -18.82 16.36
C PRO A 43 -5.16 -18.37 17.68
N SER A 44 -4.47 -18.58 18.81
CA SER A 44 -5.04 -18.42 20.15
C SER A 44 -4.96 -16.99 20.66
N ASN A 45 -3.82 -16.33 20.49
CA ASN A 45 -3.56 -15.01 21.07
C ASN A 45 -3.60 -13.85 20.06
N LYS A 46 -3.87 -14.16 18.77
CA LYS A 46 -3.99 -13.17 17.69
C LYS A 46 -2.75 -12.29 17.51
N LEU A 47 -1.58 -12.75 17.96
CA LEU A 47 -0.30 -12.09 17.72
C LEU A 47 0.07 -12.18 16.25
N ILE A 48 0.47 -11.05 15.66
CA ILE A 48 0.98 -11.01 14.30
C ILE A 48 2.48 -11.30 14.29
N ALA A 49 2.89 -12.38 13.61
CA ALA A 49 4.29 -12.75 13.46
C ALA A 49 4.91 -12.08 12.22
N PHE A 50 5.09 -10.76 12.30
CA PHE A 50 5.58 -9.93 11.19
C PHE A 50 7.11 -9.93 11.00
N ASP A 51 7.85 -10.45 11.97
CA ASP A 51 9.32 -10.48 11.98
C ASP A 51 9.80 -11.62 12.89
N LYS A 52 11.12 -11.78 12.98
CA LYS A 52 11.76 -12.53 14.06
C LYS A 52 11.79 -11.69 15.33
N PHE A 53 11.59 -12.35 16.47
CA PHE A 53 11.61 -11.71 17.78
C PHE A 53 12.70 -12.33 18.64
N SER A 54 13.45 -11.49 19.35
CA SER A 54 14.32 -11.93 20.43
C SER A 54 13.50 -12.44 21.62
N GLU A 55 14.14 -13.09 22.58
CA GLU A 55 13.48 -13.53 23.81
C GLU A 55 12.91 -12.34 24.61
N ALA A 56 13.68 -11.26 24.72
CA ALA A 56 13.24 -10.03 25.38
C ALA A 56 12.02 -9.39 24.69
N GLU A 57 12.00 -9.39 23.35
CA GLU A 57 10.85 -8.91 22.58
C GLU A 57 9.64 -9.81 22.75
N THR A 58 9.85 -11.14 22.81
CA THR A 58 8.78 -12.11 23.04
C THR A 58 8.12 -11.88 24.40
N GLN A 59 8.90 -11.61 25.44
CA GLN A 59 8.38 -11.25 26.77
C GLN A 59 7.58 -9.93 26.72
N LYS A 60 8.11 -8.92 26.01
CA LYS A 60 7.40 -7.64 25.82
C LYS A 60 6.08 -7.83 25.06
N LEU A 61 6.08 -8.65 24.00
CA LEU A 61 4.89 -9.00 23.23
C LEU A 61 3.84 -9.71 24.08
N ALA A 62 4.25 -10.63 24.95
CA ALA A 62 3.34 -11.31 25.86
C ALA A 62 2.55 -10.33 26.75
N GLY A 63 3.20 -9.25 27.20
CA GLY A 63 2.51 -8.15 27.89
C GLY A 63 1.59 -7.35 26.95
N LEU A 64 2.11 -6.92 25.80
CA LEU A 64 1.38 -6.07 24.85
C LEU A 64 0.07 -6.71 24.34
N ILE A 65 0.06 -8.01 24.04
CA ILE A 65 -1.13 -8.66 23.47
C ILE A 65 -2.27 -8.83 24.47
N THR A 66 -1.99 -8.72 25.77
CA THR A 66 -3.04 -8.76 26.81
C THR A 66 -3.69 -7.39 27.04
N ASN A 67 -3.06 -6.32 26.56
CA ASN A 67 -3.53 -4.94 26.70
C ASN A 67 -4.90 -4.76 26.01
N GLY A 68 -5.79 -4.00 26.64
CA GLY A 68 -7.09 -3.63 26.07
C GLY A 68 -6.97 -2.90 24.72
N GLU A 69 -5.91 -2.10 24.52
CA GLU A 69 -5.66 -1.45 23.23
C GLU A 69 -5.41 -2.47 22.12
N TYR A 70 -4.57 -3.48 22.37
CA TYR A 70 -4.30 -4.51 21.38
C TYR A 70 -5.55 -5.34 21.07
N LYS A 71 -6.34 -5.69 22.07
CA LYS A 71 -7.63 -6.39 21.88
C LYS A 71 -8.58 -5.57 21.01
N ARG A 72 -8.68 -4.26 21.24
CA ARG A 72 -9.46 -3.35 20.37
C ARG A 72 -8.94 -3.36 18.93
N LEU A 73 -7.62 -3.38 18.73
CA LEU A 73 -7.03 -3.47 17.39
C LEU A 73 -7.32 -4.81 16.71
N VAL A 74 -7.38 -5.92 17.45
CA VAL A 74 -7.77 -7.24 16.91
C VAL A 74 -9.19 -7.19 16.32
N GLU A 75 -10.11 -6.46 16.96
CA GLU A 75 -11.50 -6.34 16.51
C GLU A 75 -11.67 -5.33 15.37
N ALA A 76 -10.91 -4.23 15.38
CA ALA A 76 -11.16 -3.08 14.51
C ALA A 76 -10.19 -2.94 13.32
N ASP A 77 -8.99 -3.52 13.41
CA ASP A 77 -7.87 -3.16 12.55
C ASP A 77 -7.28 -4.35 11.79
N THR A 78 -6.69 -4.04 10.63
CA THR A 78 -6.10 -5.03 9.74
C THR A 78 -4.81 -5.64 10.31
N THR A 79 -4.43 -6.83 9.84
CA THR A 79 -3.24 -7.54 10.32
C THR A 79 -1.96 -6.71 10.19
N TYR A 80 -1.76 -5.95 9.10
CA TYR A 80 -0.58 -5.10 8.97
C TYR A 80 -0.64 -3.83 9.83
N TYR A 81 -1.82 -3.30 10.13
CA TYR A 81 -1.92 -2.18 11.07
C TYR A 81 -1.55 -2.63 12.49
N ARG A 82 -2.02 -3.81 12.88
CA ARG A 82 -1.59 -4.47 14.13
C ARG A 82 -0.08 -4.71 14.15
N ALA A 83 0.50 -5.18 13.04
CA ALA A 83 1.95 -5.34 12.90
C ALA A 83 2.70 -4.01 13.07
N TYR A 84 2.22 -2.93 12.45
CA TYR A 84 2.78 -1.58 12.61
C TYR A 84 2.75 -1.11 14.07
N TRP A 85 1.63 -1.31 14.76
CA TRP A 85 1.49 -0.94 16.17
C TRP A 85 2.47 -1.72 17.05
N LEU A 86 2.57 -3.04 16.85
CA LEU A 86 3.52 -3.89 17.57
C LEU A 86 4.97 -3.51 17.26
N ALA A 87 5.31 -3.27 15.99
CA ALA A 87 6.65 -2.85 15.59
C ALA A 87 7.06 -1.53 16.26
N THR A 88 6.13 -0.57 16.33
CA THR A 88 6.34 0.71 17.02
C THR A 88 6.53 0.50 18.52
N ALA A 89 5.68 -0.31 19.16
CA ALA A 89 5.80 -0.64 20.57
C ALA A 89 7.10 -1.38 20.91
N LEU A 90 7.63 -2.19 20.00
CA LEU A 90 8.93 -2.85 20.13
C LEU A 90 10.13 -1.92 19.85
N GLY A 91 9.91 -0.71 19.33
CA GLY A 91 10.99 0.20 18.95
C GLY A 91 11.73 -0.23 17.69
N ARG A 92 11.05 -0.92 16.76
CA ARG A 92 11.61 -1.22 15.44
C ARG A 92 11.99 0.08 14.71
N PRO A 93 13.01 0.06 13.83
CA PRO A 93 13.36 1.22 13.01
C PRO A 93 12.15 1.81 12.30
N LYS A 94 12.05 3.15 12.28
CA LYS A 94 10.90 3.86 11.70
C LYS A 94 10.58 3.45 10.26
N PRO A 95 11.55 3.27 9.33
CA PRO A 95 11.24 2.79 7.98
C PRO A 95 10.57 1.42 7.96
N GLN A 96 10.98 0.50 8.84
CA GLN A 96 10.38 -0.82 8.94
C GLN A 96 8.93 -0.75 9.44
N ALA A 97 8.68 -0.02 10.53
CA ALA A 97 7.33 0.16 11.06
C ALA A 97 6.42 0.84 10.03
N LEU A 98 6.89 1.90 9.37
CA LEU A 98 6.09 2.60 8.36
C LEU A 98 5.88 1.80 7.08
N GLY A 99 6.78 0.88 6.73
CA GLY A 99 6.54 -0.10 5.67
C GLY A 99 5.37 -1.05 5.99
N LEU A 100 5.21 -1.43 7.27
CA LEU A 100 4.04 -2.20 7.71
C LEU A 100 2.76 -1.37 7.63
N LEU A 101 2.81 -0.09 8.02
CA LEU A 101 1.66 0.81 7.88
C LEU A 101 1.28 1.04 6.41
N LEU A 102 2.26 1.16 5.51
CA LEU A 102 2.01 1.25 4.08
C LEU A 102 1.35 -0.03 3.54
N SER A 103 1.79 -1.20 4.02
CA SER A 103 1.13 -2.47 3.70
C SER A 103 -0.30 -2.52 4.25
N ALA A 104 -0.56 -1.95 5.43
CA ALA A 104 -1.92 -1.83 5.97
C ALA A 104 -2.82 -0.96 5.07
N ILE A 105 -2.30 0.15 4.54
CA ILE A 105 -2.98 0.97 3.53
C ILE A 105 -3.33 0.11 2.30
N TRP A 106 -2.43 -0.76 1.85
CA TRP A 106 -2.70 -1.65 0.72
C TRP A 106 -3.81 -2.68 1.00
N GLN A 107 -3.98 -3.14 2.25
CA GLN A 107 -5.06 -4.08 2.62
C GLN A 107 -6.46 -3.46 2.48
N VAL A 108 -6.57 -2.15 2.66
CA VAL A 108 -7.84 -1.42 2.70
C VAL A 108 -8.04 -0.53 1.47
N SER A 109 -7.01 -0.40 0.62
CA SER A 109 -7.11 0.32 -0.65
C SER A 109 -7.81 -0.53 -1.71
N PRO A 110 -8.78 0.02 -2.46
CA PRO A 110 -9.44 -0.66 -3.57
C PRO A 110 -8.44 -1.20 -4.60
N GLY A 111 -8.72 -2.34 -5.24
CA GLY A 111 -7.88 -2.82 -6.33
C GLY A 111 -8.45 -3.91 -7.21
N GLU A 112 -7.69 -4.31 -8.23
CA GLU A 112 -8.14 -5.21 -9.31
C GLU A 112 -8.62 -6.58 -8.81
N LEU A 113 -8.05 -7.06 -7.70
CA LEU A 113 -8.45 -8.31 -7.04
C LEU A 113 -9.36 -8.08 -5.81
N ALA A 114 -9.72 -6.83 -5.50
CA ALA A 114 -10.80 -6.58 -4.56
C ALA A 114 -12.11 -6.87 -5.31
N GLY A 115 -12.91 -7.82 -4.83
CA GLY A 115 -14.18 -8.20 -5.47
C GLY A 115 -15.19 -7.05 -5.55
N GLU A 116 -16.44 -7.36 -5.90
CA GLU A 116 -17.53 -6.38 -6.07
C GLU A 116 -17.79 -5.49 -4.82
N ASP A 117 -17.40 -5.95 -3.62
CA ASP A 117 -17.45 -5.17 -2.37
C ASP A 117 -16.36 -4.09 -2.26
N GLY A 118 -15.39 -4.05 -3.17
CA GLY A 118 -14.27 -3.10 -3.19
C GLY A 118 -14.61 -1.69 -3.69
N GLU A 119 -15.86 -1.44 -4.08
CA GLU A 119 -16.32 -0.13 -4.57
C GLU A 119 -16.69 0.85 -3.42
N THR A 120 -17.16 0.34 -2.28
CA THR A 120 -17.36 1.16 -1.07
C THR A 120 -16.03 1.29 -0.33
N GLY A 121 -15.43 2.48 -0.36
CA GLY A 121 -14.13 2.72 0.26
C GLY A 121 -14.08 2.28 1.73
N ASP A 122 -13.04 1.52 2.10
CA ASP A 122 -12.84 1.09 3.49
C ASP A 122 -12.58 2.33 4.37
N PRO A 123 -13.38 2.56 5.43
CA PRO A 123 -13.25 3.75 6.28
C PRO A 123 -11.90 3.84 6.99
N ARG A 124 -11.14 2.74 7.07
CA ARG A 124 -9.79 2.73 7.67
C ARG A 124 -8.74 3.35 6.75
N LEU A 125 -8.98 3.43 5.45
CA LEU A 125 -8.02 3.93 4.47
C LEU A 125 -7.54 5.34 4.80
N GLU A 126 -8.49 6.27 5.01
CA GLU A 126 -8.15 7.67 5.31
C GLU A 126 -7.38 7.78 6.63
N ARG A 127 -7.80 7.04 7.67
CA ARG A 127 -7.10 6.99 8.96
C ARG A 127 -5.67 6.50 8.80
N TYR A 128 -5.44 5.42 8.07
CA TYR A 128 -4.09 4.87 7.89
C TYR A 128 -3.19 5.82 7.09
N GLN A 129 -3.75 6.46 6.05
CA GLN A 129 -3.04 7.46 5.26
C GLN A 129 -2.66 8.69 6.09
N ASP A 130 -3.57 9.20 6.91
CA ASP A 130 -3.27 10.35 7.77
C ASP A 130 -2.19 10.00 8.81
N THR A 131 -2.31 8.84 9.47
CA THR A 131 -1.26 8.33 10.39
C THR A 131 0.08 8.21 9.68
N PHE A 132 0.11 7.65 8.46
CA PHE A 132 1.35 7.50 7.70
C PHE A 132 1.98 8.86 7.38
N ILE A 133 1.19 9.82 6.91
CA ILE A 133 1.69 11.17 6.62
C ILE A 133 2.20 11.86 7.90
N SER A 134 1.50 11.70 9.02
CA SER A 134 1.87 12.28 10.31
C SER A 134 3.22 11.74 10.79
N GLU A 135 3.38 10.41 10.81
CA GLU A 135 4.62 9.76 11.25
C GLU A 135 5.81 10.07 10.33
N VAL A 136 5.58 10.13 9.01
CA VAL A 136 6.63 10.49 8.04
C VAL A 136 7.15 11.92 8.28
N ARG A 137 6.26 12.86 8.64
CA ARG A 137 6.65 14.23 8.99
C ARG A 137 7.40 14.31 10.33
N ALA A 138 7.18 13.35 11.21
CA ALA A 138 7.81 13.27 12.53
C ALA A 138 9.17 12.53 12.52
N LEU A 139 9.65 12.05 11.36
CA LEU A 139 10.92 11.34 11.27
C LEU A 139 12.09 12.23 11.71
N ASP A 140 12.90 11.71 12.63
CA ASP A 140 14.11 12.36 13.12
C ASP A 140 15.34 12.09 12.23
N ALA A 141 16.36 12.94 12.34
CA ALA A 141 17.51 12.97 11.43
C ALA A 141 18.32 11.66 11.37
N THR A 142 18.09 10.70 12.26
CA THR A 142 18.79 9.40 12.25
C THR A 142 18.32 8.48 11.11
N VAL A 143 17.14 8.73 10.54
CA VAL A 143 16.64 7.98 9.39
C VAL A 143 17.41 8.35 8.12
N ALA A 144 17.95 7.36 7.43
CA ALA A 144 18.74 7.53 6.21
C ALA A 144 17.98 8.34 5.15
N THR A 145 18.69 9.21 4.44
CA THR A 145 18.10 10.10 3.41
C THR A 145 17.36 9.31 2.32
N THR A 146 17.87 8.14 1.94
CA THR A 146 17.21 7.24 0.96
C THR A 146 15.84 6.77 1.43
N ASP A 147 15.74 6.35 2.70
CA ASP A 147 14.47 5.89 3.29
C ASP A 147 13.49 7.06 3.46
N ARG A 148 14.00 8.23 3.85
CA ARG A 148 13.20 9.45 3.94
C ARG A 148 12.61 9.85 2.60
N VAL A 149 13.38 9.82 1.51
CA VAL A 149 12.86 10.13 0.17
C VAL A 149 11.74 9.16 -0.20
N TRP A 150 11.93 7.86 -0.01
CA TRP A 150 10.90 6.86 -0.29
C TRP A 150 9.63 7.12 0.53
N LEU A 151 9.75 7.26 1.86
CA LEU A 151 8.62 7.52 2.76
C LEU A 151 7.89 8.82 2.41
N GLN A 152 8.63 9.89 2.20
CA GLN A 152 8.11 11.21 1.87
C GLN A 152 7.38 11.23 0.53
N ALA A 153 7.93 10.56 -0.49
CA ALA A 153 7.30 10.42 -1.80
C ALA A 153 5.96 9.66 -1.70
N ARG A 154 5.91 8.58 -0.92
CA ARG A 154 4.65 7.84 -0.68
C ARG A 154 3.66 8.65 0.16
N ALA A 155 4.13 9.45 1.13
CA ALA A 155 3.29 10.34 1.91
C ALA A 155 2.68 11.46 1.05
N ALA A 156 3.43 11.99 0.09
CA ALA A 156 2.91 12.92 -0.91
C ALA A 156 1.78 12.29 -1.74
N ASN A 157 1.94 11.04 -2.18
CA ASN A 157 0.88 10.32 -2.89
C ASN A 157 -0.34 10.03 -2.00
N ALA A 158 -0.16 9.67 -0.72
CA ALA A 158 -1.27 9.49 0.22
C ALA A 158 -2.06 10.80 0.38
N ALA A 159 -1.38 11.92 0.59
CA ALA A 159 -2.02 13.24 0.68
C ALA A 159 -2.79 13.60 -0.61
N ARG A 160 -2.28 13.22 -1.79
CA ARG A 160 -2.97 13.40 -3.07
C ARG A 160 -4.26 12.59 -3.13
N GLN A 161 -4.24 11.30 -2.75
CA GLN A 161 -5.44 10.46 -2.73
C GLN A 161 -6.51 11.00 -1.76
N MET A 162 -6.07 11.58 -0.64
CA MET A 162 -6.94 12.31 0.31
C MET A 162 -7.40 13.69 -0.19
N LYS A 163 -7.16 14.06 -1.45
CA LYS A 163 -7.48 15.38 -2.06
C LYS A 163 -6.79 16.58 -1.36
N GLN A 164 -5.77 16.34 -0.55
CA GLN A 164 -4.98 17.37 0.13
C GLN A 164 -3.84 17.85 -0.78
N PHE A 165 -4.16 18.33 -2.00
CA PHE A 165 -3.16 18.60 -3.05
C PHE A 165 -2.07 19.60 -2.65
N GLY A 166 -2.39 20.62 -1.85
CA GLY A 166 -1.39 21.55 -1.33
C GLY A 166 -0.40 20.89 -0.37
N LYS A 167 -0.86 19.95 0.48
CA LYS A 167 0.00 19.13 1.35
C LYS A 167 0.84 18.17 0.51
N ALA A 168 0.22 17.53 -0.48
CA ALA A 168 0.89 16.63 -1.41
C ALA A 168 2.05 17.31 -2.15
N GLU A 169 1.85 18.52 -2.69
CA GLU A 169 2.89 19.25 -3.41
C GLU A 169 4.06 19.67 -2.49
N ARG A 170 3.78 20.07 -1.25
CA ARG A 170 4.84 20.36 -0.27
C ARG A 170 5.67 19.11 0.03
N LEU A 171 5.01 18.01 0.37
CA LEU A 171 5.70 16.75 0.68
C LEU A 171 6.54 16.27 -0.53
N ARG A 172 6.00 16.39 -1.75
CA ARG A 172 6.71 16.06 -2.99
C ARG A 172 7.96 16.91 -3.21
N ARG A 173 7.88 18.22 -2.98
CA ARG A 173 9.03 19.14 -3.11
C ARG A 173 10.12 18.84 -2.07
N GLU A 174 9.73 18.55 -0.83
CA GLU A 174 10.67 18.12 0.21
C GLU A 174 11.38 16.82 -0.19
N ALA A 175 10.66 15.84 -0.77
CA ALA A 175 11.27 14.63 -1.30
C ALA A 175 12.24 14.92 -2.48
N GLU A 176 11.86 15.85 -3.37
CA GLU A 176 12.69 16.26 -4.51
C GLU A 176 13.98 16.95 -4.06
N GLU A 177 13.92 17.80 -3.03
CA GLU A 177 15.10 18.44 -2.44
C GLU A 177 16.03 17.41 -1.78
N MET A 178 15.49 16.48 -0.98
CA MET A 178 16.32 15.42 -0.40
C MET A 178 16.98 14.56 -1.48
N LEU A 179 16.26 14.28 -2.58
CA LEU A 179 16.76 13.48 -3.70
C LEU A 179 17.94 14.14 -4.43
N THR A 180 18.13 15.47 -4.35
CA THR A 180 19.32 16.11 -4.95
C THR A 180 20.61 15.76 -4.24
N ARG A 181 20.51 15.22 -3.01
CA ARG A 181 21.63 14.80 -2.15
C ARG A 181 21.94 13.30 -2.28
N ILE A 182 21.28 12.61 -3.20
CA ILE A 182 21.44 11.17 -3.45
C ILE A 182 21.96 10.98 -4.88
N ASP A 183 23.09 10.28 -5.01
CA ASP A 183 23.70 9.98 -6.30
C ASP A 183 22.87 8.96 -7.10
N GLU A 184 22.51 7.83 -6.47
CA GLU A 184 21.71 6.78 -7.09
C GLU A 184 20.20 7.02 -6.85
N LYS A 185 19.57 7.74 -7.76
CA LYS A 185 18.17 8.18 -7.60
C LYS A 185 17.10 7.10 -7.78
N ARG A 186 17.46 5.90 -8.30
CA ARG A 186 16.57 4.74 -8.48
C ARG A 186 15.18 5.05 -9.07
N GLY A 187 15.11 5.99 -10.01
CA GLY A 187 13.85 6.38 -10.68
C GLY A 187 12.94 7.31 -9.87
N TRP A 188 13.31 7.73 -8.65
CA TRP A 188 12.52 8.66 -7.83
C TRP A 188 12.30 10.02 -8.49
N ASN A 189 13.24 10.49 -9.31
CA ASN A 189 13.08 11.70 -10.11
C ASN A 189 11.92 11.58 -11.11
N GLY A 190 11.82 10.42 -11.78
CA GLY A 190 10.72 10.12 -12.69
C GLY A 190 9.38 10.02 -11.94
N TYR A 191 9.37 9.31 -10.81
CA TYR A 191 8.20 9.19 -9.94
C TYR A 191 7.69 10.55 -9.48
N LEU A 192 8.56 11.38 -8.89
CA LEU A 192 8.19 12.71 -8.36
C LEU A 192 7.74 13.66 -9.47
N SER A 193 8.34 13.58 -10.67
CA SER A 193 7.91 14.35 -11.83
C SER A 193 6.49 13.97 -12.28
N LYS A 194 6.18 12.67 -12.36
CA LYS A 194 4.82 12.20 -12.66
C LYS A 194 3.83 12.60 -11.58
N LEU A 195 4.21 12.43 -10.30
CA LEU A 195 3.38 12.78 -9.16
C LEU A 195 3.00 14.27 -9.17
N ARG A 196 3.93 15.16 -9.56
CA ARG A 196 3.65 16.59 -9.76
C ARG A 196 2.53 16.82 -10.77
N THR A 197 2.55 16.13 -11.90
CA THR A 197 1.54 16.27 -12.97
C THR A 197 0.16 15.87 -12.46
N VAL A 198 0.06 14.74 -11.76
CA VAL A 198 -1.21 14.24 -11.21
C VAL A 198 -1.74 15.15 -10.09
N ILE A 199 -0.86 15.63 -9.20
CA ILE A 199 -1.23 16.60 -8.16
C ILE A 199 -1.80 17.88 -8.80
N ARG A 200 -1.14 18.43 -9.83
CA ARG A 200 -1.61 19.64 -10.53
C ARG A 200 -2.95 19.44 -11.24
N ARG A 201 -3.23 18.22 -11.71
CA ARG A 201 -4.51 17.85 -12.33
C ARG A 201 -5.64 17.71 -11.31
N GLY A 202 -5.34 17.69 -9.99
CA GLY A 202 -6.34 17.44 -8.97
C GLY A 202 -6.87 16.00 -8.98
N ASP A 203 -6.07 15.07 -9.49
CA ASP A 203 -6.47 13.67 -9.63
C ASP A 203 -6.16 12.92 -8.33
N ALA A 204 -7.23 12.45 -7.66
CA ALA A 204 -7.19 11.72 -6.40
C ALA A 204 -7.40 10.20 -6.58
N SER A 205 -7.43 9.71 -7.81
CA SER A 205 -7.60 8.27 -8.07
C SER A 205 -6.48 7.46 -7.41
N VAL A 206 -6.79 6.25 -6.94
CA VAL A 206 -5.76 5.34 -6.41
C VAL A 206 -4.72 5.02 -7.49
N GLU A 207 -5.17 4.91 -8.73
CA GLU A 207 -4.38 4.55 -9.92
C GLU A 207 -4.56 5.60 -11.04
N PRO A 208 -3.87 6.74 -10.98
CA PRO A 208 -3.78 7.66 -12.10
C PRO A 208 -3.18 6.92 -13.31
N LEU A 209 -3.85 6.99 -14.45
CA LEU A 209 -3.50 6.15 -15.61
C LEU A 209 -2.09 6.45 -16.16
N ASP A 210 -1.52 7.62 -15.89
CA ASP A 210 -0.16 8.03 -16.26
C ASP A 210 0.92 7.67 -15.21
N MET A 211 0.52 7.10 -14.07
CA MET A 211 1.43 6.65 -13.01
C MET A 211 1.49 5.14 -12.84
N ILE A 212 0.60 4.38 -13.47
CA ILE A 212 0.61 2.91 -13.45
C ILE A 212 1.36 2.33 -14.67
N PRO A 213 1.80 1.05 -14.61
CA PRO A 213 2.40 0.40 -15.77
C PRO A 213 1.41 0.34 -16.94
N ARG A 214 1.92 0.51 -18.17
CA ARG A 214 1.09 0.60 -19.38
C ARG A 214 0.15 -0.60 -19.57
N GLN A 215 0.63 -1.81 -19.27
CA GLN A 215 -0.17 -3.04 -19.32
C GLN A 215 -1.38 -3.07 -18.37
N GLN A 216 -1.37 -2.23 -17.32
CA GLN A 216 -2.46 -2.14 -16.35
C GLN A 216 -3.52 -1.10 -16.74
N VAL A 217 -3.22 -0.23 -17.70
CA VAL A 217 -4.11 0.88 -18.09
C VAL A 217 -5.44 0.38 -18.62
N ALA A 218 -5.45 -0.65 -19.47
CA ALA A 218 -6.70 -1.19 -20.03
C ALA A 218 -7.62 -1.78 -18.93
N SER A 219 -7.07 -2.51 -17.96
CA SER A 219 -7.83 -3.03 -16.82
C SER A 219 -8.35 -1.90 -15.93
N ALA A 220 -7.51 -0.91 -15.63
CA ALA A 220 -7.89 0.28 -14.88
C ALA A 220 -9.00 1.08 -15.58
N CYS A 221 -8.94 1.25 -16.91
CA CYS A 221 -9.98 1.90 -17.71
C CYS A 221 -11.33 1.19 -17.61
N ILE A 222 -11.35 -0.15 -17.56
CA ILE A 222 -12.58 -0.92 -17.40
C ILE A 222 -13.17 -0.68 -16.00
N ARG A 223 -12.35 -0.75 -14.95
CA ARG A 223 -12.80 -0.62 -13.56
C ARG A 223 -13.17 0.80 -13.16
N LEU A 224 -12.41 1.80 -13.60
CA LEU A 224 -12.62 3.19 -13.20
C LEU A 224 -13.69 3.90 -14.03
N HIS A 225 -14.10 3.32 -15.17
CA HIS A 225 -15.07 3.91 -16.10
C HIS A 225 -14.69 5.32 -16.61
N ALA A 226 -13.39 5.64 -16.64
CA ALA A 226 -12.83 6.89 -17.18
C ALA A 226 -13.59 8.18 -16.73
N PRO A 227 -13.55 8.51 -15.43
CA PRO A 227 -14.43 9.50 -14.82
C PRO A 227 -14.19 10.93 -15.33
N ASN A 228 -12.98 11.24 -15.81
CA ASN A 228 -12.59 12.58 -16.24
C ASN A 228 -12.09 12.62 -17.70
N PRO A 229 -11.95 13.82 -18.31
CA PRO A 229 -11.52 13.95 -19.71
C PRO A 229 -10.13 13.37 -20.00
N PHE A 230 -9.20 13.45 -19.04
CA PHE A 230 -7.87 12.89 -19.18
C PHE A 230 -7.91 11.36 -19.27
N ASP A 231 -8.67 10.73 -18.38
CA ASP A 231 -8.83 9.27 -18.41
C ASP A 231 -9.53 8.82 -19.69
N ARG A 232 -10.56 9.53 -20.15
CA ARG A 232 -11.23 9.22 -21.42
C ARG A 232 -10.28 9.31 -22.61
N ALA A 233 -9.38 10.30 -22.62
CA ALA A 233 -8.38 10.43 -23.68
C ALA A 233 -7.43 9.21 -23.68
N ILE A 234 -6.89 8.83 -22.53
CA ILE A 234 -5.99 7.66 -22.42
C ILE A 234 -6.72 6.36 -22.78
N CYS A 235 -7.93 6.15 -22.24
CA CYS A 235 -8.71 4.95 -22.53
C CYS A 235 -9.14 4.87 -24.00
N GLY A 236 -9.22 6.01 -24.70
CA GLY A 236 -9.54 6.12 -26.11
C GLY A 236 -8.34 5.97 -27.06
N GLU A 237 -7.10 5.86 -26.55
CA GLU A 237 -5.94 5.61 -27.38
C GLU A 237 -6.10 4.28 -28.16
N PRO A 238 -5.75 4.21 -29.45
CA PRO A 238 -6.03 3.03 -30.29
C PRO A 238 -5.51 1.70 -29.71
N GLU A 239 -4.30 1.74 -29.12
CA GLU A 239 -3.68 0.59 -28.47
C GLU A 239 -4.49 0.13 -27.24
N ILE A 240 -4.86 1.07 -26.35
CA ILE A 240 -5.61 0.78 -25.13
C ILE A 240 -7.03 0.34 -25.45
N SER A 241 -7.70 1.01 -26.39
CA SER A 241 -9.06 0.66 -26.81
C SER A 241 -9.12 -0.78 -27.33
N THR A 242 -8.12 -1.21 -28.12
CA THR A 242 -7.99 -2.58 -28.58
C THR A 242 -7.82 -3.56 -27.41
N GLN A 243 -6.95 -3.24 -26.44
CA GLN A 243 -6.74 -4.07 -25.24
C GLN A 243 -8.02 -4.17 -24.39
N ILE A 244 -8.74 -3.06 -24.18
CA ILE A 244 -10.02 -3.03 -23.47
C ILE A 244 -11.04 -3.96 -24.15
N ALA A 245 -11.15 -3.89 -25.48
CA ALA A 245 -12.07 -4.75 -26.23
C ALA A 245 -11.73 -6.25 -26.06
N ASN A 246 -10.44 -6.59 -26.06
CA ASN A 246 -9.99 -7.97 -25.83
C ASN A 246 -10.26 -8.44 -24.40
N LEU A 247 -9.97 -7.62 -23.39
CA LEU A 247 -10.24 -7.94 -21.98
C LEU A 247 -11.74 -8.16 -21.73
N ARG A 248 -12.61 -7.31 -22.28
CA ARG A 248 -14.07 -7.47 -22.15
C ARG A 248 -14.57 -8.80 -22.70
N LYS A 249 -14.02 -9.27 -23.83
CA LYS A 249 -14.35 -10.59 -24.40
C LYS A 249 -13.91 -11.74 -23.51
N ILE A 250 -12.77 -11.61 -22.83
CA ILE A 250 -12.28 -12.62 -21.88
C ILE A 250 -13.19 -12.67 -20.65
N LEU A 251 -13.54 -11.49 -20.11
CA LEU A 251 -14.41 -11.36 -18.93
C LEU A 251 -15.82 -11.89 -19.19
N SER A 252 -16.40 -11.65 -20.38
CA SER A 252 -17.72 -12.17 -20.73
C SER A 252 -17.72 -13.71 -20.78
N LYS A 253 -16.74 -14.32 -21.45
CA LYS A 253 -16.59 -15.79 -21.50
C LYS A 253 -16.40 -16.42 -20.12
N SER A 254 -15.65 -15.78 -19.24
CA SER A 254 -15.44 -16.29 -17.88
C SER A 254 -16.72 -16.22 -17.03
N ARG A 255 -17.63 -15.27 -17.30
CA ARG A 255 -18.93 -15.18 -16.62
C ARG A 255 -19.89 -16.26 -17.12
N GLU A 256 -19.92 -16.52 -18.42
CA GLU A 256 -20.73 -17.59 -19.02
C GLU A 256 -20.29 -18.98 -18.54
N ALA A 257 -18.99 -19.24 -18.40
CA ALA A 257 -18.47 -20.53 -17.92
C ALA A 257 -18.70 -20.80 -16.42
N LYS A 258 -19.20 -19.82 -15.66
CA LYS A 258 -19.54 -19.94 -14.23
C LYS A 258 -21.04 -20.08 -13.97
N GLN A 259 -21.88 -20.01 -15.01
CA GLN A 259 -23.31 -20.28 -14.98
C GLN A 259 -23.57 -21.73 -15.37
#